data_AF-A0A2M8QRZ4-F1
#
_entry.id   AF-A0A2M8QRZ4-F1
#
_cell.length_a   1.000
_cell.length_b   1.000
_cell.length_c   1.000
_cell.angle_alpha   90.00
_cell.angle_beta   90.00
_cell.angle_gamma   90.00
#
_symmetry.space_group_name_H-M   'P 1'
#
loop_
_entity.id
_entity.type
_entity.pdbx_description
1 polymer ?
#
loop_
_entity_poly.entity_id
_entity_poly.type
_entity_poly.pdbx_seq_one_letter_code
_entity_poly.pdbx_strand_id
1 'polypeptide(L)'
;MGKLTNISVTNAKPGRHADGDGLYLHVRDSGSKAWVLRVMVEGKRSDFGMGSLSDLSLAEARTRAATWRAWAKEGRNPVFVQREEDRAKAALEAEGARTFKWVAEQAHEALSPAWRNPKHKDQWINTLKEYAFPKIGKEPVAAIDAPMIIAVLTPIWLKKPETARRVRQRIGAVLDFAHVHGWRPTEAPMRSIVAGKSLPLQKGGKQHHAAVPYDEAAAVMKDLRAKAESAGRLALEFTILTAARSGETRGATWAEVDLEKALWTIPGARMKAGKPHIVPLTPRAVEILGAAAKLRKTNKPDEMVFPGRGISAMSDMTMAKHMRAVRDDATVHGWRSTFRDWISECTNFPSEVAEMALAHTISNRVEAAYRRGKLLEKRREMMLAWENYLAGRAANVVSLPAGRTSSAA
;
A
#
# COMPACT_ATOMS: atom_id res chain seq x y z
N MET A 1 72.41 -2.21 -8.37
CA MET A 1 71.53 -1.06 -8.70
C MET A 1 70.88 -0.59 -7.41
N GLY A 2 70.92 0.72 -7.12
CA GLY A 2 70.32 1.29 -5.90
C GLY A 2 68.80 1.39 -5.98
N LYS A 3 68.13 1.44 -4.82
CA LYS A 3 66.68 1.67 -4.73
C LYS A 3 66.34 3.08 -5.22
N LEU A 4 65.15 3.25 -5.79
CA LEU A 4 64.64 4.55 -6.23
C LEU A 4 64.29 5.42 -5.02
N THR A 5 64.49 6.72 -5.16
CA THR A 5 63.98 7.79 -4.28
C THR A 5 62.85 8.54 -4.99
N ASN A 6 61.98 9.22 -4.24
CA ASN A 6 60.89 10.03 -4.83
C ASN A 6 61.42 11.04 -5.87
N ILE A 7 62.56 11.68 -5.60
CA ILE A 7 63.21 12.61 -6.53
C ILE A 7 63.64 11.89 -7.83
N SER A 8 64.25 10.71 -7.71
CA SER A 8 64.65 9.92 -8.88
C SER A 8 63.47 9.43 -9.70
N VAL A 9 62.33 9.12 -9.06
CA VAL A 9 61.08 8.73 -9.73
C VAL A 9 60.49 9.91 -10.50
N THR A 10 60.50 11.11 -9.91
CA THR A 10 60.00 12.34 -10.55
C THR A 10 60.85 12.75 -11.76
N ASN A 11 62.17 12.58 -11.70
CA ASN A 11 63.09 12.99 -12.77
C ASN A 11 63.50 11.85 -13.72
N ALA A 12 62.91 10.67 -13.59
CA ALA A 12 63.23 9.51 -14.42
C ALA A 12 62.97 9.78 -15.91
N LYS A 13 64.01 9.56 -16.73
CA LYS A 13 63.95 9.59 -18.20
C LYS A 13 63.23 8.35 -18.77
N PRO A 14 62.80 8.36 -20.05
CA PRO A 14 62.24 7.18 -20.70
C PRO A 14 63.13 5.94 -20.53
N GLY A 15 62.52 4.80 -20.22
CA GLY A 15 63.20 3.55 -19.93
C GLY A 15 62.70 2.86 -18.66
N ARG A 16 63.39 1.77 -18.30
CA ARG A 16 63.06 0.93 -17.14
C ARG A 16 64.06 1.16 -16.01
N HIS A 17 63.57 1.60 -14.86
CA HIS A 17 64.38 1.92 -13.68
C HIS A 17 64.08 0.93 -12.56
N ALA A 18 65.10 0.27 -12.02
CA ALA A 18 64.92 -0.76 -10.99
C ALA A 18 64.84 -0.14 -9.59
N ASP A 19 63.84 -0.54 -8.80
CA ASP A 19 63.75 -0.22 -7.37
C ASP A 19 64.25 -1.37 -6.47
N GLY A 20 64.48 -2.55 -7.04
CA GLY A 20 64.88 -3.77 -6.33
C GLY A 20 63.73 -4.78 -6.21
N ASP A 21 64.04 -6.02 -5.81
CA ASP A 21 63.04 -7.09 -5.61
C ASP A 21 62.10 -7.35 -6.80
N GLY A 22 62.56 -7.07 -8.03
CA GLY A 22 61.75 -7.19 -9.23
C GLY A 22 60.75 -6.04 -9.44
N LEU A 23 60.72 -5.01 -8.60
CA LEU A 23 59.96 -3.78 -8.81
C LEU A 23 60.72 -2.83 -9.75
N TYR A 24 60.02 -2.33 -10.76
CA TYR A 24 60.53 -1.38 -11.74
C TYR A 24 59.56 -0.22 -11.94
N LEU A 25 60.11 0.97 -12.15
CA LEU A 25 59.40 2.09 -12.77
C LEU A 25 59.64 2.04 -14.28
N HIS A 26 58.57 1.93 -15.05
CA HIS A 26 58.60 1.99 -16.50
C HIS A 26 58.12 3.36 -16.98
N VAL A 27 59.03 4.14 -17.56
CA VAL A 27 58.76 5.46 -18.13
C VAL A 27 58.68 5.31 -19.65
N ARG A 28 57.52 5.61 -20.24
CA ARG A 28 57.36 5.59 -21.71
C ARG A 28 57.97 6.84 -22.34
N ASP A 29 58.20 6.82 -23.65
CA ASP A 29 58.70 7.99 -24.40
C ASP A 29 57.77 9.20 -24.29
N SER A 30 56.47 8.97 -24.06
CA SER A 30 55.48 10.02 -23.77
C SER A 30 55.62 10.67 -22.39
N GLY A 31 56.57 10.22 -21.56
CA GLY A 31 56.76 10.68 -20.18
C GLY A 31 55.85 10.03 -19.15
N SER A 32 54.86 9.23 -19.57
CA SER A 32 53.98 8.48 -18.66
C SER A 32 54.75 7.42 -17.87
N LYS A 33 54.44 7.30 -16.57
CA LYS A 33 55.17 6.45 -15.63
C LYS A 33 54.25 5.43 -15.01
N ALA A 34 54.66 4.16 -15.05
CA ALA A 34 53.90 3.06 -14.48
C ALA A 34 54.80 2.10 -13.69
N TRP A 35 54.26 1.54 -12.62
CA TRP A 35 54.93 0.54 -11.82
C TRP A 35 54.74 -0.85 -12.42
N VAL A 36 55.81 -1.61 -12.53
CA VAL A 36 55.82 -2.97 -13.06
C VAL A 36 56.56 -3.88 -12.08
N LEU A 37 55.94 -5.00 -11.71
CA LEU A 37 56.56 -6.06 -10.95
C LEU A 37 56.93 -7.22 -11.87
N ARG A 38 58.21 -7.58 -11.89
CA ARG A 38 58.72 -8.77 -12.57
C ARG A 38 58.90 -9.89 -11.57
N VAL A 39 58.11 -10.96 -11.70
CA VAL A 39 58.15 -12.14 -10.83
C VAL A 39 58.04 -13.43 -11.65
N MET A 40 58.43 -14.55 -11.02
CA MET A 40 58.20 -15.88 -11.56
C MET A 40 56.84 -16.38 -11.07
N VAL A 41 55.99 -16.81 -11.99
CA VAL A 41 54.73 -17.51 -11.68
C VAL A 41 54.74 -18.81 -12.48
N GLU A 42 54.56 -19.95 -11.82
CA GLU A 42 54.57 -21.28 -12.46
C GLU A 42 55.77 -21.52 -13.39
N GLY A 43 56.97 -21.11 -12.94
CA GLY A 43 58.21 -21.29 -13.70
C GLY A 43 58.41 -20.32 -14.88
N LYS A 44 57.46 -19.43 -15.17
CA LYS A 44 57.57 -18.41 -16.22
C LYS A 44 57.83 -17.03 -15.61
N ARG A 45 58.85 -16.32 -16.11
CA ARG A 45 59.07 -14.90 -15.77
C ARG A 45 58.03 -14.06 -16.48
N SER A 46 57.33 -13.22 -15.73
CA SER A 46 56.29 -12.34 -16.27
C SER A 46 56.33 -10.96 -15.61
N ASP A 47 55.95 -9.95 -16.38
CA ASP A 47 55.88 -8.56 -15.95
C ASP A 47 54.41 -8.18 -15.72
N PHE A 48 54.08 -7.77 -14.49
CA PHE A 48 52.73 -7.37 -14.11
C PHE A 48 52.69 -5.88 -13.78
N GLY A 49 51.86 -5.12 -14.50
CA GLY A 49 51.64 -3.69 -14.24
C GLY A 49 50.78 -3.49 -12.99
N MET A 50 51.20 -2.60 -12.09
CA MET A 50 50.52 -2.33 -10.80
C MET A 50 49.73 -1.02 -10.76
N GLY A 51 49.91 -0.15 -11.76
CA GLY A 51 49.27 1.16 -11.84
C GLY A 51 50.22 2.25 -12.32
N SER A 52 49.66 3.43 -12.60
CA SER A 52 50.43 4.62 -12.94
C SER A 52 51.04 5.25 -11.69
N LEU A 53 52.03 6.14 -11.86
CA LEU A 53 52.58 6.91 -10.74
C LEU A 53 51.57 7.89 -10.12
N SER A 54 50.56 8.35 -10.87
CA SER A 54 49.52 9.24 -10.33
C SER A 54 48.58 8.53 -9.37
N ASP A 55 48.40 7.21 -9.55
CA ASP A 55 47.48 6.41 -8.75
C ASP A 55 48.19 5.61 -7.65
N LEU A 56 49.51 5.50 -7.73
CA LEU A 56 50.32 4.67 -6.82
C LEU A 56 51.68 5.33 -6.55
N SER A 57 51.85 5.79 -5.31
CA SER A 57 53.13 6.33 -4.84
C SER A 57 54.21 5.25 -4.78
N LEU A 58 55.50 5.64 -4.70
CA LEU A 58 56.60 4.70 -4.53
C LEU A 58 56.44 3.82 -3.28
N ALA A 59 55.96 4.39 -2.17
CA ALA A 59 55.76 3.64 -0.93
C ALA A 59 54.65 2.58 -1.09
N GLU A 60 53.52 2.96 -1.68
CA GLU A 60 52.41 2.03 -1.94
C GLU A 60 52.80 0.96 -2.98
N ALA A 61 53.58 1.33 -3.99
CA ALA A 61 54.12 0.40 -4.98
C ALA A 61 55.01 -0.68 -4.34
N ARG A 62 55.85 -0.31 -3.35
CA ARG A 62 56.65 -1.28 -2.58
C ARG A 62 55.79 -2.23 -1.76
N THR A 63 54.78 -1.71 -1.06
CA THR A 63 53.84 -2.53 -0.28
C THR A 63 53.08 -3.49 -1.18
N ARG A 64 52.50 -2.99 -2.29
CA ARG A 64 51.79 -3.81 -3.28
C ARG A 64 52.70 -4.85 -3.92
N ALA A 65 53.94 -4.49 -4.25
CA ALA A 65 54.94 -5.41 -4.77
C ALA A 65 55.31 -6.51 -3.79
N ALA A 66 55.33 -6.25 -2.47
CA ALA A 66 55.53 -7.29 -1.47
C ALA A 66 54.37 -8.29 -1.45
N THR A 67 53.13 -7.82 -1.48
CA THR A 67 51.92 -8.66 -1.53
C THR A 67 51.87 -9.49 -2.81
N TRP A 68 52.08 -8.88 -3.97
CA TRP A 68 52.04 -9.58 -5.26
C TRP A 68 53.17 -10.61 -5.39
N ARG A 69 54.34 -10.36 -4.79
CA ARG A 69 55.41 -11.37 -4.70
C ARG A 69 55.02 -12.56 -3.83
N ALA A 70 54.31 -12.34 -2.73
CA ALA A 70 53.83 -13.44 -1.89
C ALA A 70 52.86 -14.34 -2.66
N TRP A 71 51.89 -13.75 -3.37
CA TRP A 71 50.97 -14.50 -4.23
C TRP A 71 51.69 -15.26 -5.35
N ALA A 72 52.67 -14.63 -6.00
CA ALA A 72 53.46 -15.28 -7.05
C ALA A 72 54.27 -16.47 -6.54
N LYS A 73 54.81 -16.41 -5.31
CA LYS A 73 55.51 -17.54 -4.66
C LYS A 73 54.60 -18.74 -4.43
N GLU A 74 53.31 -18.51 -4.21
CA GLU A 74 52.29 -19.55 -4.08
C GLU A 74 51.76 -20.04 -5.44
N GLY A 75 52.38 -19.61 -6.56
CA GLY A 75 51.95 -19.97 -7.91
C GLY A 75 50.73 -19.20 -8.41
N ARG A 76 50.20 -18.23 -7.65
CA ARG A 76 49.00 -17.48 -8.04
C ARG A 76 49.37 -16.26 -8.88
N ASN A 77 48.66 -16.03 -9.99
CA ASN A 77 48.84 -14.85 -10.82
C ASN A 77 48.36 -13.58 -10.06
N PRO A 78 49.24 -12.62 -9.76
CA PRO A 78 48.89 -11.48 -8.90
C PRO A 78 47.78 -10.58 -9.44
N VAL A 79 47.69 -10.42 -10.77
CA VAL A 79 46.63 -9.62 -11.41
C VAL A 79 45.28 -10.30 -11.29
N PHE A 80 45.23 -11.62 -11.36
CA PHE A 80 43.99 -12.38 -11.19
C PHE A 80 43.49 -12.28 -9.75
N VAL A 81 44.38 -12.51 -8.77
CA VAL A 81 44.04 -12.41 -7.33
C VAL A 81 43.56 -11.00 -6.99
N GLN A 82 44.27 -9.96 -7.41
CA GLN A 82 43.84 -8.57 -7.19
C GLN A 82 42.44 -8.30 -7.79
N ARG A 83 42.19 -8.76 -9.02
CA ARG A 83 40.87 -8.61 -9.68
C ARG A 83 39.76 -9.36 -8.97
N GLU A 84 40.04 -10.46 -8.30
CA GLU A 84 39.05 -11.18 -7.49
C GLU A 84 38.76 -10.43 -6.19
N GLU A 85 39.80 -9.95 -5.50
CA GLU A 85 39.65 -9.11 -4.29
C GLU A 85 38.87 -7.82 -4.57
N ASP A 86 39.19 -7.12 -5.67
CA ASP A 86 38.50 -5.89 -6.07
C ASP A 86 37.04 -6.17 -6.42
N ARG A 87 36.75 -7.29 -7.09
CA ARG A 87 35.37 -7.72 -7.40
C ARG A 87 34.59 -8.08 -6.13
N ALA A 88 35.22 -8.78 -5.19
CA ALA A 88 34.61 -9.10 -3.91
C ALA A 88 34.30 -7.85 -3.08
N LYS A 89 35.22 -6.88 -3.06
CA LYS A 89 35.02 -5.58 -2.39
C LYS A 89 33.89 -4.78 -3.03
N ALA A 90 33.86 -4.67 -4.35
CA ALA A 90 32.78 -3.97 -5.07
C ALA A 90 31.42 -4.65 -4.87
N ALA A 91 31.37 -5.99 -4.79
CA ALA A 91 30.16 -6.74 -4.48
C ALA A 91 29.67 -6.43 -3.05
N LEU A 92 30.57 -6.38 -2.08
CA LEU A 92 30.26 -6.05 -0.69
C LEU A 92 29.76 -4.59 -0.54
N GLU A 93 30.37 -3.64 -1.25
CA GLU A 93 29.94 -2.25 -1.29
C GLU A 93 28.55 -2.10 -1.93
N ALA A 94 28.30 -2.82 -3.03
CA ALA A 94 26.99 -2.85 -3.69
C ALA A 94 25.92 -3.53 -2.81
N GLU A 95 26.27 -4.54 -2.04
CA GLU A 95 25.39 -5.19 -1.06
C GLU A 95 25.07 -4.27 0.12
N GLY A 96 26.08 -3.57 0.65
CA GLY A 96 25.91 -2.54 1.69
C GLY A 96 25.05 -1.35 1.24
N ALA A 97 25.06 -1.01 -0.06
CA ALA A 97 24.18 0.00 -0.63
C ALA A 97 22.69 -0.45 -0.70
N ARG A 98 22.43 -1.76 -0.78
CA ARG A 98 21.08 -2.35 -0.87
C ARG A 98 20.45 -2.55 0.50
N THR A 99 20.40 -1.47 1.28
CA THR A 99 19.74 -1.45 2.58
C THR A 99 18.22 -1.62 2.46
N PHE A 100 17.56 -2.11 3.52
CA PHE A 100 16.11 -2.24 3.55
C PHE A 100 15.38 -0.95 3.22
N LYS A 101 15.86 0.19 3.76
CA LYS A 101 15.26 1.49 3.50
C LYS A 101 15.31 1.81 2.01
N TRP A 102 16.48 1.67 1.39
CA TRP A 102 16.65 1.97 -0.03
C TRP A 102 15.75 1.08 -0.88
N VAL A 103 15.73 -0.25 -0.63
CA VAL A 103 14.85 -1.17 -1.36
C VAL A 103 13.38 -0.85 -1.13
N ALA A 104 12.98 -0.46 0.08
CA ALA A 104 11.59 -0.09 0.37
C ALA A 104 11.15 1.17 -0.40
N GLU A 105 12.06 2.13 -0.59
CA GLU A 105 11.81 3.32 -1.41
C GLU A 105 11.68 2.92 -2.90
N GLN A 106 12.56 2.05 -3.41
CA GLN A 106 12.47 1.53 -4.78
C GLN A 106 11.18 0.73 -5.04
N ALA A 107 10.81 -0.15 -4.11
CA ALA A 107 9.57 -0.92 -4.18
C ALA A 107 8.33 -0.01 -4.16
N HIS A 108 8.37 1.07 -3.37
CA HIS A 108 7.30 2.05 -3.32
C HIS A 108 7.18 2.81 -4.64
N GLU A 109 8.28 3.27 -5.22
CA GLU A 109 8.30 3.95 -6.51
C GLU A 109 7.77 3.04 -7.64
N ALA A 110 8.21 1.78 -7.67
CA ALA A 110 7.78 0.83 -8.69
C ALA A 110 6.31 0.40 -8.57
N LEU A 111 5.81 0.18 -7.35
CA LEU A 111 4.48 -0.42 -7.13
C LEU A 111 3.37 0.62 -6.90
N SER A 112 3.69 1.80 -6.39
CA SER A 112 2.69 2.82 -6.04
C SER A 112 1.90 3.41 -7.23
N PRO A 113 2.39 3.45 -8.49
CA PRO A 113 1.59 3.89 -9.62
C PRO A 113 0.31 3.06 -9.81
N ALA A 114 0.36 1.76 -9.51
CA ALA A 114 -0.80 0.86 -9.62
C ALA A 114 -1.84 1.05 -8.50
N TRP A 115 -1.51 1.76 -7.41
CA TRP A 115 -2.43 1.94 -6.29
C TRP A 115 -3.36 3.13 -6.53
N ARG A 116 -4.66 2.87 -6.56
CA ARG A 116 -5.68 3.90 -6.85
C ARG A 116 -5.87 4.95 -5.76
N ASN A 117 -5.56 4.61 -4.50
CA ASN A 117 -5.84 5.47 -3.35
C ASN A 117 -4.56 6.23 -2.91
N PRO A 118 -4.50 7.57 -3.05
CA PRO A 118 -3.33 8.36 -2.64
C PRO A 118 -2.96 8.16 -1.17
N LYS A 119 -3.94 8.13 -0.26
CA LYS A 119 -3.69 7.87 1.16
C LYS A 119 -3.06 6.51 1.41
N HIS A 120 -3.41 5.51 0.59
CA HIS A 120 -2.77 4.20 0.69
C HIS A 120 -1.31 4.26 0.25
N LYS A 121 -0.97 5.04 -0.80
CA LYS A 121 0.42 5.26 -1.22
C LYS A 121 1.26 5.83 -0.09
N ASP A 122 0.76 6.89 0.56
CA ASP A 122 1.47 7.54 1.65
C ASP A 122 1.54 6.63 2.89
N GLN A 123 0.43 6.00 3.25
CA GLN A 123 0.37 5.12 4.41
C GLN A 123 1.29 3.90 4.24
N TRP A 124 1.50 3.42 3.02
CA TRP A 124 2.38 2.27 2.77
C TRP A 124 3.81 2.56 3.23
N ILE A 125 4.42 3.62 2.72
CA ILE A 125 5.81 3.96 3.06
C ILE A 125 5.92 4.54 4.47
N ASN A 126 4.96 5.36 4.91
CA ASN A 126 5.05 6.03 6.22
C ASN A 126 5.02 5.04 7.38
N THR A 127 4.27 3.93 7.28
CA THR A 127 4.33 2.91 8.34
C THR A 127 5.67 2.17 8.38
N LEU A 128 6.35 2.01 7.23
CA LEU A 128 7.69 1.43 7.23
C LEU A 128 8.68 2.42 7.84
N LYS A 129 8.56 3.72 7.52
CA LYS A 129 9.33 4.81 8.15
C LYS A 129 9.16 4.85 9.67
N GLU A 130 7.94 4.67 10.16
CA GLU A 130 7.64 4.73 11.59
C GLU A 130 8.10 3.47 12.36
N TYR A 131 7.88 2.27 11.80
CA TYR A 131 8.04 1.03 12.56
C TYR A 131 9.25 0.18 12.14
N ALA A 132 9.60 0.15 10.86
CA ALA A 132 10.66 -0.74 10.34
C ALA A 132 12.01 -0.02 10.17
N PHE A 133 12.02 1.17 9.56
CA PHE A 133 13.26 1.88 9.24
C PHE A 133 14.15 2.17 10.46
N PRO A 134 13.61 2.53 11.64
CA PRO A 134 14.45 2.76 12.82
C PRO A 134 15.20 1.52 13.31
N LYS A 135 14.75 0.31 12.92
CA LYS A 135 15.28 -0.96 13.43
C LYS A 135 16.08 -1.74 12.41
N ILE A 136 15.60 -1.82 11.17
CA ILE A 136 16.20 -2.63 10.10
C ILE A 136 16.53 -1.80 8.86
N GLY A 137 16.28 -0.48 8.87
CA GLY A 137 16.38 0.35 7.68
C GLY A 137 17.77 0.42 7.06
N LYS A 138 18.84 0.33 7.87
CA LYS A 138 20.24 0.35 7.43
C LYS A 138 20.79 -1.04 7.08
N GLU A 139 20.03 -2.09 7.37
CA GLU A 139 20.49 -3.46 7.21
C GLU A 139 20.41 -3.88 5.74
N PRO A 140 21.42 -4.57 5.19
CA PRO A 140 21.35 -5.15 3.86
C PRO A 140 20.17 -6.11 3.73
N VAL A 141 19.40 -6.03 2.64
CA VAL A 141 18.20 -6.87 2.47
C VAL A 141 18.48 -8.38 2.43
N ALA A 142 19.71 -8.76 2.07
CA ALA A 142 20.18 -10.14 2.09
C ALA A 142 20.36 -10.70 3.51
N ALA A 143 20.68 -9.84 4.49
CA ALA A 143 20.92 -10.21 5.87
C ALA A 143 19.63 -10.29 6.72
N ILE A 144 18.50 -9.77 6.20
CA ILE A 144 17.25 -9.67 6.97
C ILE A 144 16.57 -11.03 7.09
N ASP A 145 16.50 -11.51 8.32
CA ASP A 145 15.94 -12.80 8.71
C ASP A 145 14.62 -12.69 9.51
N ALA A 146 14.07 -13.83 9.93
CA ALA A 146 12.83 -13.85 10.70
C ALA A 146 12.95 -13.19 12.09
N PRO A 147 13.99 -13.45 12.90
CA PRO A 147 14.24 -12.74 14.16
C PRO A 147 14.19 -11.21 14.05
N MET A 148 14.85 -10.62 13.06
CA MET A 148 14.86 -9.16 12.87
C MET A 148 13.44 -8.62 12.61
N ILE A 149 12.65 -9.32 11.79
CA ILE A 149 11.26 -8.93 11.50
C ILE A 149 10.39 -9.09 12.75
N ILE A 150 10.56 -10.17 13.52
CA ILE A 150 9.86 -10.37 14.80
C ILE A 150 10.17 -9.21 15.76
N ALA A 151 11.43 -8.81 15.89
CA ALA A 151 11.84 -7.69 16.72
C ALA A 151 11.18 -6.36 16.30
N VAL A 152 10.95 -6.15 15.00
CA VAL A 152 10.17 -4.99 14.50
C VAL A 152 8.72 -5.06 14.97
N LEU A 153 8.08 -6.22 14.85
CA LEU A 153 6.66 -6.40 15.09
C LEU A 153 6.28 -6.47 16.58
N THR A 154 7.12 -7.08 17.42
CA THR A 154 6.80 -7.37 18.84
C THR A 154 6.23 -6.17 19.62
N PRO A 155 6.81 -4.94 19.56
CA PRO A 155 6.29 -3.83 20.37
C PRO A 155 4.90 -3.35 19.97
N ILE A 156 4.50 -3.57 18.72
CA ILE A 156 3.21 -3.13 18.17
C ILE A 156 2.21 -4.28 18.04
N TRP A 157 2.66 -5.52 18.19
CA TRP A 157 1.88 -6.71 17.84
C TRP A 157 0.56 -6.81 18.59
N LEU A 158 0.56 -6.62 19.92
CA LEU A 158 -0.67 -6.65 20.72
C LEU A 158 -1.26 -5.25 20.95
N LYS A 159 -0.42 -4.20 20.95
CA LYS A 159 -0.87 -2.82 21.19
C LYS A 159 -1.61 -2.22 19.99
N LYS A 160 -1.20 -2.57 18.76
CA LYS A 160 -1.76 -2.07 17.49
C LYS A 160 -1.87 -3.21 16.46
N PRO A 161 -2.78 -4.19 16.65
CA PRO A 161 -2.79 -5.43 15.86
C PRO A 161 -2.89 -5.22 14.35
N GLU A 162 -3.79 -4.34 13.89
CA GLU A 162 -3.95 -4.01 12.47
C GLU A 162 -2.71 -3.35 11.87
N THR A 163 -2.09 -2.42 12.60
CA THR A 163 -0.84 -1.78 12.17
C THR A 163 0.27 -2.81 12.06
N ALA A 164 0.39 -3.72 13.04
CA ALA A 164 1.39 -4.77 13.03
C ALA A 164 1.22 -5.73 11.83
N ARG A 165 -0.02 -6.14 11.52
CA ARG A 165 -0.33 -6.95 10.33
C ARG A 165 0.09 -6.25 9.03
N ARG A 166 -0.20 -4.94 8.92
CA ARG A 166 0.19 -4.13 7.76
C ARG A 166 1.70 -3.99 7.64
N VAL A 167 2.41 -3.69 8.73
CA VAL A 167 3.88 -3.60 8.75
C VAL A 167 4.49 -4.94 8.34
N ARG A 168 4.00 -6.06 8.91
CA ARG A 168 4.42 -7.41 8.51
C ARG A 168 4.25 -7.65 7.02
N GLN A 169 3.08 -7.37 6.46
CA GLN A 169 2.80 -7.53 5.03
C GLN A 169 3.74 -6.69 4.16
N ARG A 170 3.99 -5.44 4.57
CA ARG A 170 4.82 -4.49 3.82
C ARG A 170 6.29 -4.87 3.85
N ILE A 171 6.81 -5.33 4.99
CA ILE A 171 8.16 -5.90 5.09
C ILE A 171 8.30 -7.09 4.14
N GLY A 172 7.32 -8.00 4.15
CA GLY A 172 7.29 -9.12 3.20
C GLY A 172 7.38 -8.67 1.75
N ALA A 173 6.53 -7.71 1.35
CA ALA A 173 6.54 -7.17 -0.02
C ALA A 173 7.88 -6.53 -0.43
N VAL A 174 8.57 -5.84 0.49
CA VAL A 174 9.91 -5.26 0.22
C VAL A 174 10.94 -6.36 -0.01
N LEU A 175 10.94 -7.40 0.83
CA LEU A 175 11.89 -8.51 0.72
C LEU A 175 11.60 -9.37 -0.52
N ASP A 176 10.34 -9.64 -0.85
CA ASP A 176 9.98 -10.35 -2.07
C ASP A 176 10.35 -9.52 -3.32
N PHE A 177 10.17 -8.19 -3.27
CA PHE A 177 10.65 -7.30 -4.32
C PHE A 177 12.18 -7.40 -4.51
N ALA A 178 12.95 -7.39 -3.42
CA ALA A 178 14.41 -7.59 -3.49
C ALA A 178 14.78 -8.97 -4.06
N HIS A 179 14.02 -10.01 -3.74
CA HIS A 179 14.28 -11.37 -4.22
C HIS A 179 14.12 -11.45 -5.75
N VAL A 180 13.03 -10.91 -6.29
CA VAL A 180 12.77 -10.88 -7.74
C VAL A 180 13.85 -10.11 -8.50
N HIS A 181 14.45 -9.09 -7.89
CA HIS A 181 15.55 -8.32 -8.48
C HIS A 181 16.94 -8.94 -8.26
N GLY A 182 17.02 -10.13 -7.65
CA GLY A 182 18.28 -10.82 -7.37
C GLY A 182 19.14 -10.16 -6.29
N TRP A 183 18.56 -9.28 -5.46
CA TRP A 183 19.28 -8.59 -4.38
C TRP A 183 19.27 -9.37 -3.06
N ARG A 184 18.48 -10.43 -2.99
CA ARG A 184 18.55 -11.42 -1.91
C ARG A 184 18.26 -12.83 -2.43
N PRO A 185 18.85 -13.87 -1.82
CA PRO A 185 18.79 -15.23 -2.35
C PRO A 185 17.43 -15.92 -2.15
N THR A 186 16.65 -15.51 -1.15
CA THR A 186 15.41 -16.20 -0.77
C THR A 186 14.23 -15.24 -0.69
N GLU A 187 13.01 -15.74 -0.80
CA GLU A 187 11.79 -14.99 -0.49
C GLU A 187 11.76 -14.51 0.98
N ALA A 188 10.86 -13.59 1.29
CA ALA A 188 10.62 -13.16 2.65
C ALA A 188 10.22 -14.35 3.54
N PRO A 189 10.78 -14.51 4.77
CA PRO A 189 10.48 -15.64 5.65
C PRO A 189 9.09 -15.53 6.33
N MET A 190 8.07 -15.09 5.60
CA MET A 190 6.73 -14.78 6.10
C MET A 190 6.00 -16.01 6.63
N ARG A 191 6.31 -17.20 6.11
CA ARG A 191 5.76 -18.49 6.56
C ARG A 191 6.23 -18.87 7.97
N SER A 192 7.40 -18.38 8.39
CA SER A 192 7.94 -18.60 9.73
C SER A 192 7.41 -17.58 10.73
N ILE A 193 6.92 -16.43 10.25
CA ILE A 193 6.40 -15.33 11.08
C ILE A 193 4.87 -15.44 11.14
N VAL A 194 4.35 -16.34 11.97
CA VAL A 194 2.93 -16.67 12.05
C VAL A 194 2.39 -16.43 13.45
N ALA A 195 1.23 -15.78 13.52
CA ALA A 195 0.48 -15.58 14.76
C ALA A 195 0.17 -16.94 15.41
N GLY A 196 0.43 -17.08 16.71
CA GLY A 196 0.29 -18.33 17.46
C GLY A 196 1.50 -19.27 17.39
N LYS A 197 2.51 -18.99 16.56
CA LYS A 197 3.78 -19.74 16.53
C LYS A 197 4.95 -18.88 16.98
N SER A 198 5.28 -17.85 16.19
CA SER A 198 6.44 -16.99 16.43
C SER A 198 6.08 -15.68 17.14
N LEU A 199 4.80 -15.33 17.17
CA LEU A 199 4.24 -14.16 17.84
C LEU A 199 2.92 -14.56 18.53
N PRO A 200 2.53 -13.95 19.65
CA PRO A 200 1.29 -14.29 20.34
C PRO A 200 0.05 -14.22 19.43
N LEU A 201 -0.97 -15.03 19.68
CA LEU A 201 -2.21 -14.93 18.92
C LEU A 201 -2.89 -13.58 19.22
N GLN A 202 -3.17 -12.80 18.17
CA GLN A 202 -3.97 -11.58 18.30
C GLN A 202 -5.44 -11.96 18.45
N LYS A 203 -6.01 -11.82 19.65
CA LYS A 203 -7.45 -11.99 19.88
C LYS A 203 -8.18 -10.83 19.21
N GLY A 204 -8.95 -11.13 18.17
CA GLY A 204 -9.71 -10.15 17.39
C GLY A 204 -10.03 -10.69 16.01
N GLY A 205 -11.23 -11.25 15.87
CA GLY A 205 -11.79 -11.58 14.56
C GLY A 205 -12.01 -10.33 13.72
N LYS A 206 -12.42 -10.49 12.45
CA LYS A 206 -12.91 -9.37 11.64
C LYS A 206 -14.00 -8.65 12.44
N GLN A 207 -13.72 -7.46 12.95
CA GLN A 207 -14.77 -6.62 13.52
C GLN A 207 -15.63 -6.17 12.35
N HIS A 208 -16.83 -6.73 12.28
CA HIS A 208 -17.85 -6.22 11.38
C HIS A 208 -18.22 -4.81 11.84
N HIS A 209 -18.50 -3.94 10.88
CA HIS A 209 -18.99 -2.60 11.20
C HIS A 209 -20.32 -2.75 11.93
N ALA A 210 -20.39 -2.27 13.18
CA ALA A 210 -21.61 -2.34 13.97
C ALA A 210 -22.74 -1.62 13.24
N ALA A 211 -23.88 -2.30 13.16
CA ALA A 211 -25.05 -1.93 12.38
C ALA A 211 -26.22 -1.64 13.32
N VAL A 212 -27.14 -0.81 12.85
CA VAL A 212 -28.43 -0.63 13.53
C VAL A 212 -29.26 -1.89 13.26
N PRO A 213 -29.87 -2.54 14.27
CA PRO A 213 -30.88 -3.57 14.02
C PRO A 213 -31.99 -3.03 13.10
N TYR A 214 -32.45 -3.83 12.14
CA TYR A 214 -33.37 -3.31 11.11
C TYR A 214 -34.71 -2.87 11.70
N ASP A 215 -35.21 -3.54 12.73
CA ASP A 215 -36.43 -3.21 13.48
C ASP A 215 -36.34 -1.86 14.20
N GLU A 216 -35.14 -1.41 14.57
CA GLU A 216 -34.89 -0.11 15.18
C GLU A 216 -34.58 1.00 14.16
N ALA A 217 -34.40 0.65 12.87
CA ALA A 217 -33.94 1.56 11.83
C ALA A 217 -34.84 2.80 11.66
N ALA A 218 -36.16 2.61 11.71
CA ALA A 218 -37.13 3.69 11.57
C ALA A 218 -37.05 4.69 12.73
N ALA A 219 -36.87 4.20 13.96
CA ALA A 219 -36.73 5.03 15.15
C ALA A 219 -35.46 5.89 15.08
N VAL A 220 -34.31 5.27 14.74
CA VAL A 220 -33.04 6.00 14.59
C VAL A 220 -33.13 7.03 13.45
N MET A 221 -33.81 6.72 12.36
CA MET A 221 -34.01 7.67 11.26
C MET A 221 -34.88 8.86 11.69
N LYS A 222 -35.92 8.62 12.50
CA LYS A 222 -36.74 9.68 13.10
C LYS A 222 -35.88 10.60 13.98
N ASP A 223 -35.05 10.04 14.85
CA ASP A 223 -34.15 10.81 15.72
C ASP A 223 -33.11 11.60 14.92
N LEU A 224 -32.59 11.03 13.84
CA LEU A 224 -31.67 11.72 12.93
C LEU A 224 -32.33 12.93 12.28
N ARG A 225 -33.58 12.79 11.81
CA ARG A 225 -34.35 13.88 11.18
C ARG A 225 -34.74 14.98 12.17
N ALA A 226 -34.90 14.66 13.45
CA ALA A 226 -35.19 15.63 14.50
C ALA A 226 -34.00 16.54 14.86
N LYS A 227 -32.76 16.14 14.52
CA LYS A 227 -31.58 16.99 14.73
C LYS A 227 -31.56 18.17 13.76
N ALA A 228 -30.94 19.28 14.19
CA ALA A 228 -30.76 20.46 13.36
C ALA A 228 -30.14 20.13 12.00
N GLU A 229 -30.69 20.73 10.94
CA GLU A 229 -30.21 20.53 9.58
C GLU A 229 -28.79 21.04 9.38
N SER A 230 -27.96 20.20 8.76
CA SER A 230 -26.59 20.51 8.40
C SER A 230 -26.19 19.68 7.17
N ALA A 231 -25.14 20.10 6.46
CA ALA A 231 -24.55 19.31 5.39
C ALA A 231 -24.23 17.87 5.84
N GLY A 232 -23.73 17.70 7.07
CA GLY A 232 -23.40 16.41 7.67
C GLY A 232 -24.61 15.51 7.91
N ARG A 233 -25.70 16.09 8.44
CA ARG A 233 -26.97 15.38 8.66
C ARG A 233 -27.58 14.94 7.33
N LEU A 234 -27.65 15.84 6.36
CA LEU A 234 -28.19 15.59 5.03
C LEU A 234 -27.37 14.50 4.30
N ALA A 235 -26.04 14.57 4.36
CA ALA A 235 -25.17 13.55 3.76
C ALA A 235 -25.37 12.17 4.41
N LEU A 236 -25.53 12.09 5.73
CA LEU A 236 -25.80 10.83 6.42
C LEU A 236 -27.16 10.26 6.00
N GLU A 237 -28.22 11.07 6.04
CA GLU A 237 -29.57 10.64 5.63
C GLU A 237 -29.58 10.15 4.17
N PHE A 238 -28.92 10.89 3.26
CA PHE A 238 -28.77 10.49 1.86
C PHE A 238 -27.99 9.19 1.71
N THR A 239 -26.92 8.99 2.47
CA THR A 239 -26.14 7.73 2.48
C THR A 239 -27.01 6.55 2.86
N ILE A 240 -27.87 6.71 3.87
CA ILE A 240 -28.76 5.64 4.37
C ILE A 240 -29.86 5.33 3.34
N LEU A 241 -30.51 6.36 2.78
CA LEU A 241 -31.58 6.20 1.79
C LEU A 241 -31.09 5.57 0.49
N THR A 242 -29.86 5.85 0.08
CA THR A 242 -29.26 5.31 -1.15
C THR A 242 -28.51 4.00 -0.94
N ALA A 243 -28.34 3.56 0.31
CA ALA A 243 -27.45 2.49 0.71
C ALA A 243 -26.01 2.61 0.15
N ALA A 244 -25.56 3.83 -0.20
CA ALA A 244 -24.25 4.07 -0.77
C ALA A 244 -23.13 3.98 0.29
N ARG A 245 -21.87 3.91 -0.15
CA ARG A 245 -20.72 4.01 0.77
C ARG A 245 -20.50 5.47 1.16
N SER A 246 -20.01 5.71 2.38
CA SER A 246 -19.73 7.08 2.87
C SER A 246 -18.87 7.90 1.90
N GLY A 247 -17.82 7.30 1.33
CA GLY A 247 -16.95 7.98 0.37
C GLY A 247 -17.60 8.29 -0.99
N GLU A 248 -18.63 7.52 -1.37
CA GLU A 248 -19.44 7.78 -2.57
C GLU A 248 -20.32 9.02 -2.32
N THR A 249 -21.01 9.10 -1.18
CA THR A 249 -21.84 10.25 -0.85
C THR A 249 -21.03 11.53 -0.62
N ARG A 250 -19.94 11.47 0.16
CA ARG A 250 -19.13 12.67 0.48
C ARG A 250 -18.45 13.31 -0.73
N GLY A 251 -18.15 12.51 -1.75
CA GLY A 251 -17.52 12.99 -2.98
C GLY A 251 -18.50 13.25 -4.12
N ALA A 252 -19.81 13.07 -3.90
CA ALA A 252 -20.83 13.28 -4.94
C ALA A 252 -20.79 14.72 -5.45
N THR A 253 -20.86 14.89 -6.77
CA THR A 253 -20.91 16.20 -7.43
C THR A 253 -22.24 16.39 -8.14
N TRP A 254 -22.60 17.65 -8.41
CA TRP A 254 -23.85 17.96 -9.10
C TRP A 254 -23.92 17.40 -10.52
N ALA A 255 -22.78 17.24 -11.19
CA ALA A 255 -22.67 16.60 -12.50
C ALA A 255 -23.06 15.11 -12.50
N GLU A 256 -23.05 14.46 -11.33
CA GLU A 256 -23.45 13.05 -11.20
C GLU A 256 -24.97 12.89 -11.04
N VAL A 257 -25.72 13.98 -10.82
CA VAL A 257 -27.15 13.95 -10.47
C VAL A 257 -28.01 14.39 -11.66
N ASP A 258 -28.92 13.51 -12.07
CA ASP A 258 -30.00 13.80 -13.02
C ASP A 258 -31.31 13.87 -12.22
N LEU A 259 -31.74 15.08 -11.86
CA LEU A 259 -32.95 15.29 -11.05
C LEU A 259 -34.23 14.98 -11.84
N GLU A 260 -34.23 15.18 -13.16
CA GLU A 260 -35.39 14.88 -14.01
C GLU A 260 -35.70 13.39 -14.02
N LYS A 261 -34.66 12.55 -14.12
CA LYS A 261 -34.80 11.08 -14.05
C LYS A 261 -34.75 10.53 -12.63
N ALA A 262 -34.51 11.39 -11.64
CA ALA A 262 -34.23 11.00 -10.26
C ALA A 262 -33.14 9.91 -10.19
N LEU A 263 -31.98 10.18 -10.78
CA LEU A 263 -30.82 9.27 -10.81
C LEU A 263 -29.56 9.94 -10.29
N TRP A 264 -28.73 9.17 -9.59
CA TRP A 264 -27.36 9.53 -9.25
C TRP A 264 -26.39 8.51 -9.86
N THR A 265 -25.52 8.97 -10.76
CA THR A 265 -24.57 8.13 -11.49
C THR A 265 -23.16 8.34 -10.97
N ILE A 266 -22.66 7.39 -10.18
CA ILE A 266 -21.31 7.42 -9.62
C ILE A 266 -20.33 6.89 -10.69
N PRO A 267 -19.32 7.67 -11.12
CA PRO A 267 -18.36 7.25 -12.11
C PRO A 267 -17.52 6.05 -11.65
N GLY A 268 -17.14 5.17 -12.59
CA GLY A 268 -16.34 3.98 -12.31
C GLY A 268 -15.01 4.28 -11.62
N ALA A 269 -14.41 5.45 -11.89
CA ALA A 269 -13.18 5.94 -11.26
C ALA A 269 -13.31 6.07 -9.73
N ARG A 270 -14.52 6.31 -9.21
CA ARG A 270 -14.82 6.42 -7.77
C ARG A 270 -15.33 5.12 -7.16
N MET A 271 -15.72 4.16 -7.98
CA MET A 271 -16.28 2.89 -7.53
C MET A 271 -15.18 1.88 -7.23
N LYS A 272 -15.32 1.16 -6.10
CA LYS A 272 -14.38 0.09 -5.71
C LYS A 272 -14.23 -0.98 -6.80
N ALA A 273 -15.32 -1.30 -7.51
CA ALA A 273 -15.35 -2.29 -8.59
C ALA A 273 -14.93 -1.72 -9.96
N GLY A 274 -14.62 -0.42 -10.08
CA GLY A 274 -14.18 0.22 -11.32
C GLY A 274 -15.26 0.41 -12.40
N LYS A 275 -16.52 0.05 -12.12
CA LYS A 275 -17.65 0.20 -13.05
C LYS A 275 -18.59 1.32 -12.57
N PRO A 276 -19.18 2.14 -13.46
CA PRO A 276 -20.17 3.13 -13.07
C PRO A 276 -21.35 2.50 -12.33
N HIS A 277 -21.85 3.18 -11.31
CA HIS A 277 -23.00 2.72 -10.52
C HIS A 277 -24.13 3.74 -10.61
N ILE A 278 -25.30 3.29 -11.04
CA ILE A 278 -26.49 4.14 -11.16
C ILE A 278 -27.39 3.84 -9.97
N VAL A 279 -27.65 4.84 -9.14
CA VAL A 279 -28.50 4.78 -7.95
C VAL A 279 -29.84 5.47 -8.26
N PRO A 280 -30.98 4.77 -8.21
CA PRO A 280 -32.28 5.43 -8.29
C PRO A 280 -32.52 6.26 -7.03
N LEU A 281 -32.93 7.51 -7.21
CA LEU A 281 -33.24 8.43 -6.13
C LEU A 281 -34.71 8.33 -5.78
N THR A 282 -34.98 8.21 -4.49
CA THR A 282 -36.32 8.19 -3.92
C THR A 282 -36.80 9.64 -3.67
N PRO A 283 -38.11 9.88 -3.46
CA PRO A 283 -38.63 11.24 -3.23
C PRO A 283 -37.89 12.00 -2.13
N ARG A 284 -37.64 11.34 -0.97
CA ARG A 284 -36.88 11.96 0.11
C ARG A 284 -35.44 12.25 -0.26
N ALA A 285 -34.80 11.39 -1.06
CA ALA A 285 -33.44 11.64 -1.52
C ALA A 285 -33.38 12.88 -2.44
N VAL A 286 -34.40 13.09 -3.28
CA VAL A 286 -34.53 14.29 -4.12
C VAL A 286 -34.76 15.54 -3.27
N GLU A 287 -35.59 15.48 -2.22
CA GLU A 287 -35.77 16.59 -1.27
C GLU A 287 -34.46 16.98 -0.58
N ILE A 288 -33.66 15.99 -0.16
CA ILE A 288 -32.34 16.22 0.44
C ILE A 288 -31.40 16.92 -0.52
N LEU A 289 -31.44 16.56 -1.81
CA LEU A 289 -30.68 17.27 -2.84
C LEU A 289 -31.18 18.71 -2.98
N GLY A 290 -32.50 18.96 -2.95
CA GLY A 290 -33.06 20.31 -2.93
C GLY A 290 -32.56 21.15 -1.74
N ALA A 291 -32.48 20.55 -0.55
CA ALA A 291 -31.92 21.22 0.63
C ALA A 291 -30.40 21.46 0.48
N ALA A 292 -29.67 20.47 -0.04
CA ALA A 292 -28.23 20.57 -0.29
C ALA A 292 -27.88 21.61 -1.36
N ALA A 293 -28.77 21.86 -2.34
CA ALA A 293 -28.59 22.90 -3.34
C ALA A 293 -28.47 24.31 -2.73
N LYS A 294 -29.12 24.56 -1.57
CA LYS A 294 -29.01 25.82 -0.81
C LYS A 294 -27.63 26.00 -0.17
N LEU A 295 -26.84 24.93 -0.06
CA LEU A 295 -25.48 24.94 0.49
C LEU A 295 -24.41 25.18 -0.57
N ARG A 296 -24.80 25.25 -1.85
CA ARG A 296 -23.89 25.51 -2.94
C ARG A 296 -23.26 26.89 -2.81
N LYS A 297 -21.94 26.93 -3.00
CA LYS A 297 -21.15 28.16 -3.09
C LYS A 297 -21.02 28.62 -4.53
N THR A 298 -21.11 27.69 -5.48
CA THR A 298 -21.05 27.98 -6.91
C THR A 298 -22.26 27.36 -7.63
N ASN A 299 -22.43 27.61 -8.92
CA ASN A 299 -23.41 26.88 -9.74
C ASN A 299 -22.72 25.93 -10.72
N LYS A 300 -21.47 25.54 -10.43
CA LYS A 300 -20.69 24.69 -11.32
C LYS A 300 -21.09 23.21 -11.18
N PRO A 301 -21.10 22.43 -12.27
CA PRO A 301 -21.47 21.01 -12.22
C PRO A 301 -20.53 20.15 -11.35
N ASP A 302 -19.24 20.45 -11.31
CA ASP A 302 -18.22 19.71 -10.57
C ASP A 302 -18.21 19.99 -9.06
N GLU A 303 -19.05 20.92 -8.59
CA GLU A 303 -19.17 21.22 -7.17
C GLU A 303 -19.77 20.05 -6.39
N MET A 304 -19.28 19.86 -5.16
CA MET A 304 -19.74 18.84 -4.24
C MET A 304 -21.20 19.08 -3.81
N VAL A 305 -22.00 18.02 -3.81
CA VAL A 305 -23.38 18.04 -3.29
C VAL A 305 -23.39 18.33 -1.79
N PHE A 306 -22.46 17.72 -1.05
CA PHE A 306 -22.31 17.90 0.41
C PHE A 306 -20.94 18.52 0.75
N PRO A 307 -20.80 19.86 0.68
CA PRO A 307 -19.52 20.51 0.86
C PRO A 307 -18.98 20.38 2.29
N GLY A 308 -17.65 20.25 2.42
CA GLY A 308 -16.94 20.41 3.68
C GLY A 308 -16.59 21.87 3.98
N ARG A 309 -15.54 22.09 4.77
CA ARG A 309 -14.93 23.43 4.87
C ARG A 309 -14.20 23.74 3.56
N GLY A 310 -14.43 24.93 3.00
CA GLY A 310 -13.85 25.32 1.70
C GLY A 310 -14.46 24.59 0.49
N ILE A 311 -13.60 24.16 -0.44
CA ILE A 311 -13.94 23.46 -1.70
C ILE A 311 -13.82 21.93 -1.55
N SER A 312 -13.29 21.45 -0.42
CA SER A 312 -13.03 20.03 -0.19
C SER A 312 -14.29 19.25 0.19
N ALA A 313 -14.32 17.96 -0.19
CA ALA A 313 -15.30 17.01 0.29
C ALA A 313 -15.30 16.94 1.83
N MET A 314 -16.46 16.73 2.45
CA MET A 314 -16.49 16.57 3.91
C MET A 314 -15.67 15.36 4.37
N SER A 315 -15.26 15.37 5.64
CA SER A 315 -14.56 14.26 6.27
C SER A 315 -15.51 13.11 6.62
N ASP A 316 -15.01 11.87 6.72
CA ASP A 316 -15.80 10.74 7.26
C ASP A 316 -16.28 11.01 8.70
N MET A 317 -15.51 11.79 9.47
CA MET A 317 -15.86 12.15 10.86
C MET A 317 -17.08 13.04 10.96
N THR A 318 -17.40 13.80 9.90
CA THR A 318 -18.59 14.64 9.88
C THR A 318 -19.85 13.78 9.95
N MET A 319 -19.99 12.75 9.12
CA MET A 319 -21.13 11.83 9.18
C MET A 319 -21.09 10.94 10.41
N ALA A 320 -19.91 10.48 10.84
CA ALA A 320 -19.78 9.67 12.05
C ALA A 320 -20.22 10.43 13.31
N LYS A 321 -20.00 11.75 13.39
CA LYS A 321 -20.50 12.58 14.49
C LYS A 321 -22.03 12.60 14.54
N HIS A 322 -22.69 12.75 13.39
CA HIS A 322 -24.15 12.69 13.31
C HIS A 322 -24.71 11.30 13.65
N MET A 323 -24.02 10.24 13.21
CA MET A 323 -24.37 8.87 13.58
C MET A 323 -24.32 8.68 15.10
N ARG A 324 -23.19 9.01 15.74
CA ARG A 324 -23.03 8.86 17.19
C ARG A 324 -24.01 9.71 18.01
N ALA A 325 -24.51 10.81 17.46
CA ALA A 325 -25.48 11.67 18.13
C ALA A 325 -26.90 11.06 18.22
N VAL A 326 -27.18 10.01 17.46
CA VAL A 326 -28.45 9.28 17.49
C VAL A 326 -28.29 7.81 17.88
N ARG A 327 -27.10 7.23 17.61
CA ARG A 327 -26.75 5.87 18.01
C ARG A 327 -25.23 5.67 17.99
N ASP A 328 -24.63 5.53 19.16
CA ASP A 328 -23.17 5.52 19.36
C ASP A 328 -22.53 4.14 19.20
N ASP A 329 -23.32 3.07 19.30
CA ASP A 329 -22.92 1.69 19.06
C ASP A 329 -22.92 1.28 17.57
N ALA A 330 -23.40 2.14 16.66
CA ALA A 330 -23.46 1.86 15.23
C ALA A 330 -22.58 2.79 14.38
N THR A 331 -22.29 2.34 13.16
CA THR A 331 -21.43 3.08 12.20
C THR A 331 -22.18 3.45 10.94
N VAL A 332 -21.71 4.48 10.22
CA VAL A 332 -22.28 4.88 8.92
C VAL A 332 -22.25 3.71 7.93
N HIS A 333 -21.19 2.91 7.92
CA HIS A 333 -21.11 1.74 7.05
C HIS A 333 -22.07 0.62 7.47
N GLY A 334 -22.36 0.50 8.76
CA GLY A 334 -23.28 -0.50 9.33
C GLY A 334 -24.69 -0.42 8.75
N TRP A 335 -25.15 0.76 8.32
CA TRP A 335 -26.45 0.91 7.66
C TRP A 335 -26.62 0.10 6.37
N ARG A 336 -25.52 -0.24 5.70
CA ARG A 336 -25.57 -1.14 4.53
C ARG A 336 -25.88 -2.59 4.93
N SER A 337 -25.43 -3.02 6.11
CA SER A 337 -25.84 -4.27 6.71
C SER A 337 -27.29 -4.20 7.16
N THR A 338 -27.69 -3.14 7.87
CA THR A 338 -29.10 -2.89 8.25
C THR A 338 -30.04 -3.00 7.04
N PHE A 339 -29.70 -2.37 5.92
CA PHE A 339 -30.46 -2.45 4.67
C PHE A 339 -30.50 -3.88 4.11
N ARG A 340 -29.37 -4.60 4.14
CA ARG A 340 -29.29 -5.97 3.62
C ARG A 340 -30.09 -6.96 4.46
N ASP A 341 -30.05 -6.80 5.78
CA ASP A 341 -30.77 -7.61 6.75
C ASP A 341 -32.28 -7.35 6.60
N TRP A 342 -32.70 -6.07 6.55
CA TRP A 342 -34.10 -5.70 6.28
C TRP A 342 -34.64 -6.33 4.99
N ILE A 343 -33.89 -6.29 3.88
CA ILE A 343 -34.33 -6.93 2.64
C ILE A 343 -34.54 -8.43 2.82
N SER A 344 -33.61 -9.11 3.50
CA SER A 344 -33.65 -10.57 3.67
C SER A 344 -34.81 -11.01 4.54
N GLU A 345 -35.05 -10.28 5.65
CA GLU A 345 -35.97 -10.71 6.70
C GLU A 345 -37.39 -10.19 6.49
N CYS A 346 -37.55 -9.02 5.85
CA CYS A 346 -38.83 -8.29 5.83
C CYS A 346 -39.43 -8.13 4.42
N THR A 347 -38.77 -8.58 3.36
CA THR A 347 -39.21 -8.31 1.99
C THR A 347 -39.09 -9.53 1.07
N ASN A 348 -39.80 -9.49 -0.06
CA ASN A 348 -39.68 -10.49 -1.12
C ASN A 348 -38.77 -10.02 -2.27
N PHE A 349 -37.98 -8.96 -2.07
CA PHE A 349 -37.06 -8.50 -3.12
C PHE A 349 -35.95 -9.53 -3.33
N PRO A 350 -35.64 -9.91 -4.58
CA PRO A 350 -34.57 -10.87 -4.82
C PRO A 350 -33.23 -10.37 -4.29
N SER A 351 -32.47 -11.25 -3.63
CA SER A 351 -31.12 -10.92 -3.09
C SER A 351 -30.22 -10.26 -4.13
N GLU A 352 -30.35 -10.62 -5.40
CA GLU A 352 -29.57 -10.03 -6.49
C GLU A 352 -29.82 -8.53 -6.69
N VAL A 353 -31.06 -8.07 -6.47
CA VAL A 353 -31.43 -6.66 -6.58
C VAL A 353 -30.76 -5.86 -5.46
N ALA A 354 -30.68 -6.44 -4.25
CA ALA A 354 -29.99 -5.88 -3.09
C ALA A 354 -28.47 -5.77 -3.32
N GLU A 355 -27.84 -6.86 -3.78
CA GLU A 355 -26.40 -6.89 -4.08
C GLU A 355 -26.03 -5.86 -5.17
N MET A 356 -26.90 -5.68 -6.17
CA MET A 356 -26.74 -4.65 -7.19
C MET A 356 -26.90 -3.23 -6.63
N ALA A 357 -27.88 -2.97 -5.76
CA ALA A 357 -28.02 -1.65 -5.11
C ALA A 357 -26.77 -1.31 -4.28
N LEU A 358 -26.20 -2.30 -3.58
CA LEU A 358 -24.99 -2.18 -2.79
C LEU A 358 -23.70 -2.10 -3.65
N ALA A 359 -23.79 -2.25 -4.98
CA ALA A 359 -22.63 -2.34 -5.87
C ALA A 359 -21.60 -3.35 -5.36
N HIS A 360 -22.07 -4.51 -4.92
CA HIS A 360 -21.21 -5.63 -4.56
C HIS A 360 -20.75 -6.37 -5.82
N THR A 361 -19.50 -6.83 -5.78
CA THR A 361 -18.93 -7.62 -6.88
C THR A 361 -19.39 -9.06 -6.68
N ILE A 362 -20.15 -9.58 -7.63
CA ILE A 362 -20.60 -10.98 -7.60
C ILE A 362 -19.36 -11.86 -7.76
N SER A 363 -19.12 -12.73 -6.77
CA SER A 363 -17.99 -13.65 -6.75
C SER A 363 -18.11 -14.77 -7.78
N ASN A 364 -19.34 -15.12 -8.20
CA ASN A 364 -19.61 -16.15 -9.19
C ASN A 364 -19.55 -15.59 -10.62
N ARG A 365 -18.54 -16.03 -11.40
CA ARG A 365 -18.33 -15.60 -12.80
C ARG A 365 -19.46 -16.01 -13.74
N VAL A 366 -20.15 -17.13 -13.48
CA VAL A 366 -21.27 -17.60 -14.30
C VAL A 366 -22.48 -16.68 -14.10
N GLU A 367 -22.82 -16.37 -12.86
CA GLU A 367 -23.91 -15.46 -12.48
C GLU A 367 -23.66 -14.02 -12.97
N ALA A 368 -22.39 -13.58 -12.98
CA ALA A 368 -22.00 -12.29 -13.54
C ALA A 368 -22.18 -12.19 -15.07
N ALA A 369 -22.09 -13.30 -15.81
CA ALA A 369 -22.22 -13.33 -17.27
C ALA A 369 -23.67 -13.26 -17.76
N TYR A 370 -24.62 -13.79 -16.98
CA TYR A 370 -26.06 -13.74 -17.31
C TYR A 370 -26.72 -12.39 -16.98
N ARG A 371 -26.13 -11.59 -16.10
CA ARG A 371 -26.68 -10.28 -15.66
C ARG A 371 -26.28 -9.13 -16.60
N ARG A 372 -26.88 -9.08 -17.80
CA ARG A 372 -26.72 -7.92 -18.71
C ARG A 372 -27.60 -6.72 -18.34
N GLY A 373 -28.69 -6.92 -17.59
CA GLY A 373 -29.61 -5.86 -17.17
C GLY A 373 -29.17 -5.13 -15.90
N LYS A 374 -29.42 -3.82 -15.80
CA LYS A 374 -29.12 -2.99 -14.61
C LYS A 374 -30.19 -3.07 -13.49
N LEU A 375 -31.26 -3.84 -13.72
CA LEU A 375 -32.44 -4.00 -12.85
C LEU A 375 -32.94 -2.67 -12.24
N LEU A 376 -32.91 -1.58 -13.02
CA LEU A 376 -33.07 -0.23 -12.47
C LEU A 376 -34.47 -0.02 -11.87
N GLU A 377 -35.53 -0.43 -12.55
CA GLU A 377 -36.91 -0.27 -12.03
C GLU A 377 -37.16 -1.13 -10.79
N LYS A 378 -36.70 -2.39 -10.77
CA LYS A 378 -36.76 -3.23 -9.56
C LYS A 378 -36.01 -2.60 -8.38
N ARG A 379 -34.86 -1.95 -8.66
CA ARG A 379 -34.14 -1.20 -7.63
C ARG A 379 -34.90 0.05 -7.20
N ARG A 380 -35.57 0.77 -8.11
CA ARG A 380 -36.40 1.93 -7.77
C ARG A 380 -37.52 1.56 -6.79
N GLU A 381 -38.23 0.47 -7.07
CA GLU A 381 -39.26 -0.07 -6.18
C GLU A 381 -38.69 -0.43 -4.80
N MET A 382 -37.56 -1.14 -4.78
CA MET A 382 -36.89 -1.55 -3.54
C MET A 382 -36.40 -0.35 -2.71
N MET A 383 -35.78 0.64 -3.35
CA MET A 383 -35.32 1.84 -2.63
C MET A 383 -36.50 2.66 -2.10
N LEU A 384 -37.61 2.72 -2.83
CA LEU A 384 -38.84 3.39 -2.34
C LEU A 384 -39.45 2.66 -1.15
N ALA A 385 -39.49 1.32 -1.19
CA ALA A 385 -39.92 0.52 -0.05
C ALA A 385 -39.03 0.75 1.17
N TRP A 386 -37.72 0.87 0.97
CA TRP A 386 -36.76 1.19 2.03
C TRP A 386 -37.00 2.59 2.63
N GLU A 387 -37.23 3.60 1.80
CA GLU A 387 -37.61 4.94 2.26
C GLU A 387 -38.87 4.90 3.13
N ASN A 388 -39.91 4.18 2.68
CA ASN A 388 -41.18 4.07 3.40
C ASN A 388 -41.01 3.38 4.75
N TYR A 389 -40.22 2.29 4.79
CA TYR A 389 -39.88 1.59 6.02
C TYR A 389 -39.18 2.51 7.02
N LEU A 390 -38.15 3.25 6.57
CA LEU A 390 -37.44 4.23 7.39
C LEU A 390 -38.30 5.41 7.84
N ALA A 391 -39.37 5.73 7.11
CA ALA A 391 -40.35 6.74 7.49
C ALA A 391 -41.40 6.22 8.50
N GLY A 392 -41.35 4.95 8.89
CA GLY A 392 -42.38 4.31 9.72
C GLY A 392 -43.73 4.18 9.01
N ARG A 393 -43.75 4.34 7.67
CA ARG A 393 -44.94 4.14 6.84
C ARG A 393 -45.00 2.65 6.54
N ALA A 394 -45.70 1.89 7.40
CA ALA A 394 -45.90 0.47 7.18
C ALA A 394 -46.50 0.25 5.78
N ALA A 395 -45.81 -0.52 4.93
CA ALA A 395 -46.43 -1.07 3.75
C ALA A 395 -47.44 -2.11 4.24
N ASN A 396 -48.73 -1.76 4.29
CA ASN A 396 -49.90 -2.63 4.49
C ASN A 396 -49.56 -4.03 5.04
N VAL A 397 -49.15 -4.09 6.31
CA VAL A 397 -49.00 -5.37 7.01
C VAL A 397 -50.41 -5.81 7.36
N VAL A 398 -50.96 -6.75 6.59
CA VAL A 398 -52.17 -7.47 7.00
C VAL A 398 -51.77 -8.34 8.18
N SER A 399 -52.16 -7.95 9.39
CA SER A 399 -52.10 -8.82 10.55
C SER A 399 -53.06 -9.99 10.31
N LEU A 400 -52.53 -11.19 10.12
CA LEU A 400 -53.35 -12.40 10.09
C LEU A 400 -53.81 -12.69 11.52
N PRO A 401 -55.13 -12.68 11.82
CA PRO A 401 -55.60 -13.00 13.15
C PRO A 401 -55.23 -14.44 13.51
N ALA A 402 -54.69 -14.64 14.71
CA ALA A 402 -54.41 -15.95 15.25
C ALA A 402 -55.67 -16.82 15.15
N GLY A 403 -55.57 -17.94 14.42
CA GLY A 403 -56.69 -18.85 14.20
C GLY A 403 -57.29 -19.28 15.53
N ARG A 404 -58.61 -19.09 15.67
CA ARG A 404 -59.38 -19.65 16.78
C ARG A 404 -59.17 -21.15 16.78
N THR A 405 -58.52 -21.67 17.82
CA THR A 405 -58.56 -23.08 18.14
C THR A 405 -60.01 -23.44 18.49
N SER A 406 -60.67 -24.12 17.56
CA SER A 406 -61.92 -24.81 17.81
C SER A 406 -61.66 -25.92 18.84
N SER A 407 -62.11 -25.74 20.07
CA SER A 407 -62.25 -26.86 21.01
C SER A 407 -63.41 -27.74 20.54
N ALA A 408 -63.10 -28.96 20.10
CA ALA A 408 -64.10 -30.01 20.00
C ALA A 408 -64.13 -30.75 21.35
N ALA A 409 -65.35 -30.84 21.90
CA ALA A 409 -65.71 -31.69 23.03
C ALA A 409 -65.76 -33.17 22.64
#